data_AF-A0A7J3D9K0-F1
#
_entry.id   AF-A0A7J3D9K0-F1
#
_cell.length_a   1.000
_cell.length_b   1.000
_cell.length_c   1.000
_cell.angle_alpha   90.00
_cell.angle_beta   90.00
_cell.angle_gamma   90.00
#
_symmetry.space_group_name_H-M   'P 1'
#
loop_
_entity.id
_entity.type
_entity.pdbx_description
1 polymer ?
#
loop_
_entity_poly.entity_id
_entity_poly.type
_entity_poly.pdbx_seq_one_letter_code
_entity_poly.pdbx_strand_id
1 'polypeptide(L)'
;MASKADENIRGNSKKPPKAAKIVGGVIVAVCMVVLVLIFLDIYGTDLWNLSPARNLEGTWESTFDCIYYELDPFFENTREVKVWGQFSMQLLQDGNSVSGIMDITPTSWEYLTEYHIPLVSHHFHFTGTVEGGNLTMTSDDTAPWVITIRFAFTSDIMTGTISGNMIDSDPNTIVLTKQ
;
A
#
# COMPACT_ATOMS: atom_id res chain seq x y z
N MET A 1 -80.97 -60.64 11.44
CA MET A 1 -80.99 -59.62 10.37
C MET A 1 -80.67 -58.26 10.97
N ALA A 2 -79.63 -57.62 10.44
CA ALA A 2 -79.22 -56.21 10.54
C ALA A 2 -79.16 -55.52 11.93
N SER A 3 -77.98 -55.55 12.55
CA SER A 3 -77.55 -54.53 13.51
C SER A 3 -76.85 -53.40 12.75
N LYS A 4 -77.33 -52.17 12.89
CA LYS A 4 -76.72 -50.94 12.38
C LYS A 4 -75.72 -50.44 13.42
N ALA A 5 -74.46 -50.32 13.03
CA ALA A 5 -73.46 -49.54 13.74
C ALA A 5 -72.53 -48.88 12.70
N ASP A 6 -73.04 -47.83 12.08
CA ASP A 6 -72.23 -46.82 11.40
C ASP A 6 -72.35 -45.56 12.27
N GLU A 7 -71.31 -45.24 13.02
CA GLU A 7 -71.20 -43.92 13.61
C GLU A 7 -69.74 -43.49 13.72
N ASN A 8 -69.51 -42.26 13.27
CA ASN A 8 -68.44 -41.36 13.68
C ASN A 8 -67.12 -41.34 12.88
N ILE A 9 -67.25 -40.89 11.62
CA ILE A 9 -66.22 -40.07 10.97
C ILE A 9 -66.36 -38.63 11.47
N ARG A 10 -65.32 -38.06 12.10
CA ARG A 10 -64.77 -36.70 11.80
C ARG A 10 -63.69 -36.31 12.81
N GLY A 11 -62.46 -36.75 12.53
CA GLY A 11 -61.26 -36.15 13.11
C GLY A 11 -61.14 -34.71 12.65
N ASN A 12 -61.29 -33.77 13.58
CA ASN A 12 -61.18 -32.34 13.34
C ASN A 12 -59.69 -31.98 13.23
N SER A 13 -59.12 -32.07 12.02
CA SER A 13 -57.76 -31.62 11.72
C SER A 13 -57.67 -30.10 11.87
N LYS A 14 -57.33 -29.61 13.07
CA LYS A 14 -56.97 -28.21 13.32
C LYS A 14 -55.81 -27.83 12.39
N LYS A 15 -56.09 -27.02 11.37
CA LYS A 15 -55.03 -26.35 10.59
C LYS A 15 -54.14 -25.56 11.58
N PRO A 16 -52.80 -25.73 11.54
CA PRO A 16 -51.93 -24.97 12.43
C PRO A 16 -52.09 -23.47 12.18
N PRO A 17 -52.05 -22.64 13.24
CA PRO A 17 -52.29 -21.20 13.13
C PRO A 17 -51.21 -20.55 12.23
N LYS A 18 -51.66 -19.73 11.27
CA LYS A 18 -50.80 -19.01 10.31
C LYS A 18 -49.69 -18.17 10.98
N ALA A 19 -49.88 -17.79 12.24
CA ALA A 19 -48.90 -17.05 13.04
C ALA A 19 -47.55 -17.80 13.21
N ALA A 20 -47.57 -19.13 13.35
CA ALA A 20 -46.35 -19.91 13.55
C ALA A 20 -45.43 -19.90 12.31
N LYS A 21 -45.98 -19.75 11.10
CA LYS A 21 -45.21 -19.66 9.86
C LYS A 21 -44.52 -18.30 9.68
N ILE A 22 -45.12 -17.23 10.21
CA ILE A 22 -44.58 -15.86 10.09
C ILE A 22 -43.40 -15.68 11.04
N VAL A 23 -43.53 -16.16 12.28
CA VAL A 23 -42.45 -16.06 13.29
C VAL A 23 -41.21 -16.86 12.87
N GLY A 24 -41.39 -18.07 12.33
CA GLY A 24 -40.27 -18.88 11.83
C GLY A 24 -39.53 -18.24 10.66
N GLY A 25 -40.25 -17.61 9.71
CA GLY A 25 -39.65 -16.92 8.58
C GLY A 25 -38.83 -15.69 8.98
N VAL A 26 -39.33 -14.92 9.96
CA VAL A 26 -38.63 -13.73 10.48
C VAL A 26 -37.34 -14.13 11.22
N ILE A 27 -37.37 -15.18 12.03
CA ILE A 27 -36.18 -15.66 12.76
C ILE A 27 -35.08 -16.11 11.77
N VAL A 28 -35.44 -16.86 10.73
CA VAL A 28 -34.48 -17.31 9.71
C VAL A 28 -33.89 -16.12 8.94
N ALA A 29 -34.71 -15.14 8.58
CA ALA A 29 -34.23 -13.93 7.89
C ALA A 29 -33.26 -13.11 8.76
N VAL A 30 -33.56 -12.94 10.06
CA VAL A 30 -32.67 -12.25 11.00
C VAL A 30 -31.36 -13.02 11.18
N CYS A 31 -31.40 -14.35 11.30
CA CYS A 31 -30.18 -15.17 11.38
C CYS A 31 -29.31 -15.06 10.12
N MET A 32 -29.92 -15.00 8.92
CA MET A 32 -29.19 -14.80 7.67
C MET A 32 -28.53 -13.42 7.59
N VAL A 33 -29.23 -12.36 8.01
CA VAL A 33 -28.65 -11.00 8.03
C VAL A 33 -27.50 -10.92 9.01
N VAL A 34 -27.64 -11.49 10.21
CA VAL A 34 -26.57 -11.55 11.21
C VAL A 34 -25.38 -12.35 10.70
N LEU A 35 -25.60 -13.49 10.03
CA LEU A 35 -24.52 -14.28 9.42
C LEU A 35 -23.80 -13.51 8.32
N VAL A 36 -24.52 -12.75 7.48
CA VAL A 36 -23.91 -11.91 6.44
C VAL A 36 -23.12 -10.76 7.05
N LEU A 37 -23.62 -10.12 8.11
CA LEU A 37 -22.90 -9.07 8.82
C LEU A 37 -21.64 -9.60 9.53
N ILE A 38 -21.70 -10.79 10.13
CA ILE A 38 -20.53 -11.46 10.71
C ILE A 38 -19.54 -11.88 9.63
N PHE A 39 -20.00 -12.37 8.47
CA PHE A 39 -19.12 -12.65 7.33
C PHE A 39 -18.44 -11.38 6.82
N LEU A 40 -19.16 -10.26 6.76
CA LEU A 40 -18.59 -8.97 6.37
C LEU A 40 -17.64 -8.39 7.44
N ASP A 41 -17.84 -8.69 8.72
CA ASP A 41 -16.95 -8.22 9.79
C ASP A 41 -15.68 -9.09 9.93
N ILE A 42 -15.82 -10.41 9.75
CA ILE A 42 -14.68 -11.36 9.80
C ILE A 42 -13.86 -11.36 8.49
N TYR A 43 -14.49 -11.16 7.34
CA TYR A 43 -13.83 -11.23 6.03
C TYR A 43 -13.81 -9.90 5.26
N GLY A 44 -14.55 -8.88 5.70
CA GLY A 44 -14.62 -7.59 5.00
C GLY A 44 -13.51 -6.61 5.34
N THR A 45 -12.63 -6.92 6.29
CA THR A 45 -11.49 -6.07 6.65
C THR A 45 -10.32 -6.13 5.67
N ASP A 46 -10.32 -7.01 4.67
CA ASP A 46 -9.21 -7.09 3.69
C ASP A 46 -9.62 -7.10 2.22
N LEU A 47 -10.89 -6.88 1.87
CA LEU A 47 -11.30 -6.82 0.46
C LEU A 47 -10.76 -5.59 -0.29
N TRP A 48 -10.44 -4.51 0.42
CA TRP A 48 -9.68 -3.38 -0.13
C TRP A 48 -8.17 -3.64 -0.19
N ASN A 49 -7.69 -4.68 0.51
CA ASN A 49 -6.33 -5.19 0.50
C ASN A 49 -6.13 -6.33 -0.54
N LEU A 50 -7.20 -6.74 -1.23
CA LEU A 50 -7.20 -7.88 -2.18
C LEU A 50 -6.87 -7.49 -3.63
N SER A 51 -6.61 -6.21 -3.90
CA SER A 51 -5.67 -5.90 -4.98
C SER A 51 -4.30 -5.97 -4.33
N PRO A 52 -3.50 -7.04 -4.50
CA PRO A 52 -2.11 -6.98 -4.06
C PRO A 52 -1.54 -5.69 -4.65
N ALA A 53 -0.95 -4.85 -3.79
CA ALA A 53 -0.02 -3.83 -4.23
C ALA A 53 0.78 -4.40 -5.41
N ARG A 54 0.77 -3.72 -6.57
CA ARG A 54 1.47 -4.24 -7.75
C ARG A 54 2.86 -4.68 -7.32
N ASN A 55 3.30 -5.84 -7.77
CA ASN A 55 4.60 -6.35 -7.37
C ASN A 55 5.71 -5.43 -7.91
N LEU A 56 6.34 -4.68 -7.00
CA LEU A 56 7.47 -3.80 -7.27
C LEU A 56 8.82 -4.52 -7.13
N GLU A 57 8.83 -5.78 -6.71
CA GLU A 57 10.05 -6.57 -6.57
C GLU A 57 10.87 -6.57 -7.86
N GLY A 58 12.18 -6.43 -7.70
CA GLY A 58 13.16 -6.38 -8.78
C GLY A 58 14.10 -5.19 -8.67
N THR A 59 14.84 -4.96 -9.75
CA THR A 59 15.78 -3.85 -9.89
C THR A 59 15.16 -2.75 -10.74
N TRP A 60 15.32 -1.51 -10.28
CA TRP A 60 14.84 -0.30 -10.91
C TRP A 60 16.03 0.64 -11.11
N GLU A 61 16.23 1.13 -12.32
CA GLU A 61 17.36 2.00 -12.62
C GLU A 61 16.93 3.23 -13.38
N SER A 62 17.61 4.35 -13.15
CA SER A 62 17.44 5.54 -13.97
C SER A 62 18.01 5.30 -15.37
N THR A 63 17.29 5.70 -16.40
CA THR A 63 17.79 5.64 -17.79
C THR A 63 18.58 6.88 -18.19
N PHE A 64 18.51 7.93 -17.37
CA PHE A 64 19.17 9.22 -17.54
C PHE A 64 19.55 9.77 -16.17
N ASP A 65 20.49 10.72 -16.15
CA ASP A 65 20.88 11.36 -14.90
C ASP A 65 19.68 12.10 -14.28
N CYS A 66 19.30 11.67 -13.09
CA CYS A 66 18.29 12.33 -12.29
C CYS A 66 18.92 13.47 -11.49
N ILE A 67 18.11 14.46 -11.12
CA ILE A 67 18.57 15.63 -10.39
C ILE A 67 18.16 15.50 -8.93
N TYR A 68 19.11 15.72 -8.03
CA TYR A 68 18.85 15.94 -6.61
C TYR A 68 19.74 17.07 -6.09
N TYR A 69 19.51 17.49 -4.86
CA TYR A 69 20.26 18.55 -4.20
C TYR A 69 20.80 18.04 -2.89
N GLU A 70 22.08 18.31 -2.61
CA GLU A 70 22.63 18.23 -1.26
C GLU A 70 22.24 19.50 -0.51
N LEU A 71 21.81 19.35 0.74
CA LEU A 71 21.38 20.44 1.60
C LEU A 71 22.47 20.81 2.61
N ASP A 72 22.47 22.08 3.02
CA ASP A 72 23.30 22.56 4.11
C ASP A 72 22.80 21.95 5.45
N PRO A 73 23.64 21.18 6.17
CA PRO A 73 23.25 20.57 7.44
C PRO A 73 22.94 21.58 8.56
N PHE A 74 23.39 22.83 8.42
CA PHE A 74 23.21 23.88 9.42
C PHE A 74 22.07 24.84 9.07
N PHE A 75 21.68 24.92 7.80
CA PHE A 75 20.61 25.79 7.31
C PHE A 75 19.54 24.98 6.58
N GLU A 76 18.48 24.65 7.32
CA GLU A 76 17.35 23.86 6.84
C GLU A 76 16.85 24.35 5.46
N ASN A 77 16.67 23.41 4.53
CA ASN A 77 16.19 23.66 3.17
C ASN A 77 17.09 24.54 2.27
N THR A 78 18.34 24.82 2.68
CA THR A 78 19.29 25.52 1.82
C THR A 78 19.99 24.51 0.91
N ARG A 79 19.74 24.59 -0.40
CA ARG A 79 20.40 23.75 -1.40
C ARG A 79 21.81 24.27 -1.65
N GLU A 80 22.82 23.45 -1.39
CA GLU A 80 24.24 23.82 -1.59
C GLU A 80 24.78 23.33 -2.92
N VAL A 81 24.40 22.12 -3.31
CA VAL A 81 24.93 21.48 -4.51
C VAL A 81 23.77 20.87 -5.27
N LYS A 82 23.65 21.24 -6.55
CA LYS A 82 22.81 20.53 -7.48
C LYS A 82 23.61 19.38 -8.08
N VAL A 83 23.07 18.17 -8.01
CA VAL A 83 23.75 16.95 -8.44
C VAL A 83 22.94 16.27 -9.51
N TRP A 84 23.63 15.85 -10.57
CA TRP A 84 23.14 14.89 -11.54
C TRP A 84 23.72 13.53 -11.16
N GLY A 85 22.88 12.51 -11.09
CA GLY A 85 23.30 11.19 -10.67
C GLY A 85 22.47 10.06 -11.26
N GLN A 86 23.09 8.89 -11.32
CA GLN A 86 22.42 7.63 -11.65
C GLN A 86 21.88 6.98 -10.38
N PHE A 87 20.66 6.48 -10.45
CA PHE A 87 19.96 5.85 -9.34
C PHE A 87 19.73 4.38 -9.70
N SER A 88 20.06 3.49 -8.77
CA SER A 88 19.67 2.08 -8.82
C SER A 88 18.95 1.72 -7.54
N MET A 89 17.86 0.98 -7.63
CA MET A 89 17.06 0.58 -6.49
C MET A 89 16.65 -0.88 -6.63
N GLN A 90 17.00 -1.69 -5.64
CA GLN A 90 16.59 -3.08 -5.54
C GLN A 90 15.50 -3.21 -4.48
N LEU A 91 14.33 -3.73 -4.86
CA LEU A 91 13.18 -3.87 -3.98
C LEU A 91 12.84 -5.34 -3.74
N LEU A 92 12.48 -5.64 -2.48
CA LEU A 92 11.83 -6.86 -2.04
C LEU A 92 10.45 -6.49 -1.48
N GLN A 93 9.43 -7.30 -1.75
CA GLN A 93 8.06 -7.00 -1.33
C GLN A 93 7.38 -8.22 -0.69
N ASP A 94 6.72 -7.98 0.44
CA ASP A 94 5.84 -8.95 1.11
C ASP A 94 4.49 -8.27 1.42
N GLY A 95 3.47 -8.62 0.64
CA GLY A 95 2.18 -7.92 0.66
C GLY A 95 2.34 -6.45 0.28
N ASN A 96 1.96 -5.55 1.19
CA ASN A 96 2.13 -4.10 1.02
C ASN A 96 3.45 -3.59 1.62
N SER A 97 4.19 -4.41 2.34
CA SER A 97 5.48 -4.02 2.92
C SER A 97 6.57 -4.14 1.86
N VAL A 98 7.42 -3.13 1.77
CA VAL A 98 8.55 -3.11 0.84
C VAL A 98 9.82 -2.79 1.61
N SER A 99 10.89 -3.52 1.32
CA SER A 99 12.24 -3.17 1.73
C SER A 99 13.12 -3.05 0.50
N GLY A 100 14.21 -2.32 0.61
CA GLY A 100 15.10 -2.14 -0.52
C GLY A 100 16.40 -1.45 -0.20
N ILE A 101 17.23 -1.43 -1.21
CA ILE A 101 18.50 -0.72 -1.22
C ILE A 101 18.44 0.27 -2.37
N MET A 102 18.91 1.50 -2.15
CA MET A 102 19.11 2.50 -3.19
C MET A 102 20.57 2.93 -3.22
N ASP A 103 21.15 2.87 -4.40
CA ASP A 103 22.46 3.41 -4.72
C ASP A 103 22.31 4.67 -5.56
N ILE A 104 23.00 5.74 -5.17
CA ILE A 104 23.09 6.99 -5.93
C ILE A 104 24.55 7.21 -6.31
N THR A 105 24.82 7.30 -7.60
CA THR A 105 26.15 7.59 -8.13
C THR A 105 26.15 8.96 -8.81
N PRO A 106 26.77 9.98 -8.19
CA PRO A 106 26.93 11.29 -8.81
C PRO A 106 27.71 11.21 -10.13
N THR A 107 27.22 11.88 -11.16
CA THR A 107 27.88 11.99 -12.48
C THR A 107 28.45 13.38 -12.71
N SER A 108 27.75 14.43 -12.27
CA SER A 108 28.19 15.82 -12.34
C SER A 108 27.47 16.69 -11.31
N TRP A 109 27.95 17.91 -11.09
CA TRP A 109 27.37 18.81 -10.08
C TRP A 109 27.63 20.29 -10.37
N GLU A 110 26.83 21.12 -9.73
CA GLU A 110 26.89 22.59 -9.75
C GLU A 110 26.78 23.09 -8.30
N TYR A 111 27.80 23.81 -7.83
CA TYR A 111 27.75 24.49 -6.54
C TYR A 111 26.82 25.70 -6.64
N LEU A 112 25.83 25.74 -5.76
CA LEU A 112 24.87 26.83 -5.62
C LEU A 112 25.32 27.85 -4.55
N THR A 113 26.24 27.45 -3.68
CA THR A 113 26.84 28.27 -2.63
C THR A 113 28.38 28.14 -2.64
N GLU A 114 29.08 28.94 -1.81
CA GLU A 114 30.55 28.91 -1.71
C GLU A 114 31.08 27.71 -0.86
N TYR A 115 30.19 26.88 -0.31
CA TYR A 115 30.58 25.75 0.55
C TYR A 115 30.83 24.48 -0.26
N HIS A 116 31.85 23.71 0.15
CA HIS A 116 32.35 22.56 -0.60
C HIS A 116 32.38 21.33 0.29
N ILE A 117 31.43 20.42 0.10
CA ILE A 117 31.53 19.04 0.57
C ILE A 117 31.84 18.16 -0.65
N PRO A 118 32.84 17.25 -0.58
CA PRO A 118 33.10 16.32 -1.67
C PRO A 118 31.90 15.39 -1.87
N LEU A 119 31.46 15.27 -3.12
CA LEU A 119 30.39 14.35 -3.49
C LEU A 119 30.86 12.92 -3.35
N VAL A 120 30.05 12.13 -2.66
CA VAL A 120 30.23 10.70 -2.47
C VAL A 120 29.03 9.97 -3.05
N SER A 121 29.25 8.74 -3.51
CA SER A 121 28.13 7.84 -3.77
C SER A 121 27.38 7.58 -2.47
N HIS A 122 26.06 7.49 -2.57
CA HIS A 122 25.20 7.17 -1.44
C HIS A 122 24.68 5.75 -1.56
N HIS A 123 24.54 5.09 -0.40
CA HIS A 123 23.97 3.76 -0.29
C HIS A 123 23.00 3.76 0.89
N PHE A 124 21.72 3.55 0.62
CA PHE A 124 20.67 3.63 1.62
C PHE A 124 19.88 2.33 1.68
N HIS A 125 19.65 1.86 2.91
CA HIS A 125 18.66 0.83 3.18
C HIS A 125 17.33 1.50 3.50
N PHE A 126 16.26 1.04 2.87
CA PHE A 126 14.92 1.60 3.02
C PHE A 126 13.91 0.53 3.45
N THR A 127 12.96 0.94 4.28
CA THR A 127 11.74 0.19 4.58
C THR A 127 10.52 1.06 4.37
N GLY A 128 9.42 0.46 3.92
CA GLY A 128 8.24 1.24 3.54
C GLY A 128 7.03 0.41 3.17
N THR A 129 6.06 1.08 2.56
CA THR A 129 4.78 0.50 2.18
C THR A 129 4.34 0.94 0.79
N VAL A 130 3.55 0.07 0.16
CA VAL A 130 2.82 0.36 -1.07
C VAL A 130 1.35 0.50 -0.76
N GLU A 131 0.77 1.59 -1.23
CA GLU A 131 -0.67 1.84 -1.14
C GLU A 131 -1.18 2.34 -2.49
N GLY A 132 -1.99 1.50 -3.14
CA GLY A 132 -2.48 1.76 -4.49
C GLY A 132 -1.35 1.82 -5.52
N GLY A 133 -1.16 3.01 -6.11
CA GLY A 133 -0.11 3.29 -7.10
C GLY A 133 1.08 4.06 -6.54
N ASN A 134 1.23 4.11 -5.21
CA ASN A 134 2.27 4.89 -4.55
C ASN A 134 3.12 4.01 -3.63
N LEU A 135 4.42 4.24 -3.66
CA LEU A 135 5.44 3.68 -2.77
C LEU A 135 5.95 4.80 -1.88
N THR A 136 5.94 4.59 -0.56
CA THR A 136 6.63 5.46 0.40
C THR A 136 7.59 4.63 1.21
N MET A 137 8.86 5.03 1.27
CA MET A 137 9.87 4.36 2.09
C MET A 137 10.72 5.38 2.84
N THR A 138 11.24 4.98 3.99
CA THR A 138 12.14 5.77 4.83
C THR A 138 13.42 4.99 5.05
N SER A 139 14.56 5.68 5.06
CA SER A 139 15.86 5.07 5.28
C SER A 139 15.94 4.53 6.70
N ASP A 140 16.62 3.40 6.89
CA ASP A 140 16.84 2.79 8.21
C ASP A 140 17.92 3.51 9.05
N ASP A 141 18.42 4.64 8.54
CA ASP A 141 19.43 5.49 9.19
C ASP A 141 18.92 6.26 10.41
N THR A 142 19.87 6.74 11.22
CA THR A 142 19.58 7.64 12.34
C THR A 142 19.72 9.10 11.94
N ALA A 143 18.94 9.98 12.57
CA ALA A 143 19.05 11.43 12.35
C ALA A 143 20.51 11.91 12.53
N PRO A 144 21.00 12.83 11.67
CA PRO A 144 20.25 13.64 10.69
C PRO A 144 20.01 12.97 9.32
N TRP A 145 20.51 11.76 9.08
CA TRP A 145 20.56 11.10 7.76
C TRP A 145 19.26 10.42 7.34
N VAL A 146 18.15 10.74 8.01
CA VAL A 146 16.85 10.15 7.66
C VAL A 146 16.36 10.76 6.36
N ILE A 147 16.11 9.88 5.40
CA ILE A 147 15.63 10.19 4.07
C ILE A 147 14.31 9.48 3.85
N THR A 148 13.38 10.15 3.20
CA THR A 148 12.13 9.57 2.71
C THR A 148 12.11 9.64 1.21
N ILE A 149 11.72 8.54 0.58
CA ILE A 149 11.40 8.47 -0.84
C ILE A 149 9.89 8.31 -1.01
N ARG A 150 9.35 8.97 -2.02
CA ARG A 150 7.94 8.88 -2.41
C ARG A 150 7.87 8.74 -3.92
N PHE A 151 7.38 7.60 -4.39
CA PHE A 151 7.23 7.30 -5.81
C PHE A 151 5.77 7.02 -6.14
N ALA A 152 5.29 7.61 -7.23
CA ALA A 152 4.15 7.08 -7.96
C ALA A 152 4.68 6.10 -9.02
N PHE A 153 3.95 5.01 -9.26
CA PHE A 153 4.44 3.96 -10.15
C PHE A 153 3.38 3.37 -11.09
N THR A 154 3.89 2.83 -12.19
CA THR A 154 3.18 1.95 -13.13
C THR A 154 3.80 0.54 -13.08
N SER A 155 3.58 -0.30 -14.08
CA SER A 155 4.27 -1.60 -14.18
C SER A 155 5.79 -1.44 -14.38
N ASP A 156 6.19 -0.40 -15.11
CA ASP A 156 7.53 -0.34 -15.71
C ASP A 156 8.27 0.95 -15.36
N ILE A 157 7.58 1.93 -14.75
CA ILE A 157 8.12 3.25 -14.43
C ILE A 157 7.75 3.65 -13.00
N MET A 158 8.72 4.15 -12.25
CA MET A 158 8.57 4.90 -11.01
C MET A 158 8.99 6.35 -11.23
N THR A 159 8.22 7.29 -10.69
CA THR A 159 8.49 8.73 -10.74
C THR A 159 8.21 9.34 -9.38
N GLY A 160 9.12 10.15 -8.86
CA GLY A 160 8.98 10.59 -7.48
C GLY A 160 10.04 11.57 -6.99
N THR A 161 10.19 11.56 -5.68
CA THR A 161 11.07 12.46 -4.92
C THR A 161 11.83 11.70 -3.85
N ILE A 162 13.04 12.17 -3.57
CA ILE A 162 13.82 11.95 -2.36
C ILE A 162 13.82 13.23 -1.53
N SER A 163 13.67 13.12 -0.21
CA SER A 163 13.65 14.24 0.73
C SER A 163 14.19 13.84 2.10
N GLY A 164 15.03 14.66 2.71
CA GLY A 164 15.63 14.46 4.03
C GLY A 164 16.38 15.72 4.46
N ASN A 165 17.10 15.68 5.59
CA ASN A 165 17.82 16.86 6.09
C ASN A 165 19.09 17.19 5.30
N MET A 166 19.60 16.23 4.53
CA MET A 166 20.87 16.33 3.78
C MET A 166 20.65 16.26 2.26
N ILE A 167 19.49 15.79 1.82
CA ILE A 167 19.20 15.55 0.42
C ILE A 167 17.75 15.92 0.12
N ASP A 168 17.52 16.57 -1.01
CA ASP A 168 16.19 16.89 -1.51
C ASP A 168 16.13 16.76 -3.03
N SER A 169 14.94 16.69 -3.59
CA SER A 169 14.73 16.68 -5.04
C SER A 169 13.43 17.38 -5.40
N ASP A 170 13.39 17.99 -6.58
CA ASP A 170 12.14 18.55 -7.07
C ASP A 170 11.15 17.41 -7.44
N PRO A 171 9.83 17.65 -7.36
CA PRO A 171 8.82 16.66 -7.74
C PRO A 171 9.05 16.04 -9.13
N ASN A 172 8.98 14.70 -9.19
CA ASN A 172 9.08 13.91 -10.43
C ASN A 172 10.43 14.03 -11.17
N THR A 173 11.49 14.44 -10.48
CA THR A 173 12.85 14.49 -11.08
C THR A 173 13.57 13.15 -11.00
N ILE A 174 13.16 12.28 -10.08
CA ILE A 174 13.69 10.92 -9.99
C ILE A 174 12.78 10.00 -10.79
N VAL A 175 13.34 9.40 -11.85
CA VAL A 175 12.61 8.50 -12.75
C VAL A 175 13.38 7.20 -12.90
N LEU A 176 12.74 6.08 -12.55
CA LEU A 176 13.35 4.76 -12.59
C LEU A 176 12.52 3.84 -13.46
N THR A 177 13.18 2.99 -14.22
CA THR A 177 12.56 1.96 -15.05
C THR A 177 12.93 0.58 -14.53
N LYS A 178 11.97 -0.33 -14.57
CA LYS A 178 12.19 -1.73 -14.23
C LYS A 178 13.15 -2.39 -15.23
N GLN A 179 14.15 -3.12 -14.73
CA GLN A 179 15.10 -3.89 -15.54
C GLN A 179 14.65 -5.34 -15.77
#